data_AF-A0A512L667-F1
#
_entry.id   AF-A0A512L667-F1
#
_cell.length_a   1.000
_cell.length_b   1.000
_cell.length_c   1.000
_cell.angle_alpha   90.00
_cell.angle_beta   90.00
_cell.angle_gamma   90.00
#
_symmetry.space_group_name_H-M   'P 1'
#
loop_
_entity.id
_entity.type
_entity.pdbx_description
1 polymer ?
#
loop_
_entity_poly.entity_id
_entity_poly.type
_entity_poly.pdbx_seq_one_letter_code
_entity_poly.pdbx_strand_id
1 'polypeptide(L)'
;MPKQTYLHKRAKSAVYYFHYFRCRIPNDLLSCYEDKRDIIFSLKTRDHHEAMRRVPIEAGKLQTEFEALRRSLVNAQNPPRRF
;
A
#
# COMPACT_ATOMS: atom_id res chain seq x y z
N MET A 1 12.27 10.03 12.91
CA MET A 1 11.15 9.18 12.44
C MET A 1 11.72 7.82 12.06
N PRO A 2 11.33 6.71 12.70
CA PRO A 2 11.74 5.39 12.19
C PRO A 2 11.25 5.28 10.74
N LYS A 3 12.17 5.00 9.82
CA LYS A 3 11.86 4.86 8.40
C LYS A 3 10.99 3.60 8.25
N GLN A 4 9.67 3.79 8.15
CA GLN A 4 8.74 2.69 7.97
C GLN A 4 9.16 1.94 6.71
N THR A 5 9.70 0.74 6.92
CA THR A 5 10.23 -0.07 5.83
C THR A 5 9.08 -0.93 5.35
N TYR A 6 8.49 -0.58 4.20
CA TYR A 6 7.40 -1.37 3.60
C TYR A 6 7.85 -2.77 3.16
N LEU A 7 9.15 -3.05 3.21
CA LEU A 7 9.76 -4.31 2.81
C LEU A 7 9.77 -5.31 3.97
N HIS A 8 9.11 -6.44 3.77
CA HIS A 8 9.13 -7.59 4.65
C HIS A 8 9.70 -8.82 3.94
N LYS A 9 10.31 -9.72 4.71
CA LYS A 9 10.74 -11.03 4.23
C LYS A 9 9.81 -12.08 4.83
N ARG A 10 9.24 -12.96 4.01
CA ARG A 10 8.56 -14.17 4.48
C ARG A 10 9.23 -15.39 3.88
N ALA A 11 9.60 -16.33 4.75
CA ALA A 11 10.09 -17.64 4.35
C ALA A 11 8.90 -18.54 3.98
N LYS A 12 9.00 -19.23 2.86
CA LYS A 12 8.12 -20.35 2.49
C LYS A 12 8.76 -21.70 2.89
N SER A 13 10.09 -21.76 2.89
CA SER A 13 10.90 -22.84 3.46
C SER A 13 12.25 -22.29 3.93
N ALA A 14 13.10 -23.13 4.55
CA ALA A 14 14.44 -22.75 4.97
C ALA A 14 15.30 -22.15 3.84
N VAL A 15 15.06 -22.57 2.58
CA VAL A 15 15.85 -22.20 1.39
C VAL A 15 15.09 -21.28 0.44
N TYR A 16 13.80 -21.08 0.67
CA TYR A 16 12.91 -20.32 -0.21
C TYR A 16 12.25 -19.19 0.57
N TYR A 17 12.59 -17.95 0.24
CA TYR A 17 11.92 -16.76 0.77
C TYR A 17 11.48 -15.83 -0.35
N PHE A 18 10.45 -15.02 -0.08
CA PHE A 18 10.03 -13.93 -0.94
C PHE A 18 10.02 -12.61 -0.16
N HIS A 19 10.26 -11.53 -0.89
CA HIS A 19 10.04 -10.19 -0.40
C HIS A 19 8.58 -9.76 -0.60
N TYR A 20 8.00 -9.17 0.43
CA TYR A 20 6.62 -8.68 0.45
C TYR A 20 6.62 -7.19 0.75
N PHE A 21 5.69 -6.50 0.11
CA PHE A 21 5.30 -5.16 0.45
C PHE A 21 4.18 -5.22 1.48
N ARG A 22 4.27 -4.42 2.55
CA ARG A 22 3.17 -4.18 3.50
C ARG A 22 3.08 -2.70 3.79
N CYS A 23 1.92 -2.12 3.54
CA CYS A 23 1.58 -0.76 3.92
C CYS A 23 0.30 -0.77 4.76
N ARG A 24 0.28 0.05 5.80
CA ARG A 24 -0.92 0.24 6.61
C ARG A 24 -1.86 1.19 5.88
N ILE A 25 -3.13 0.82 5.81
CA ILE A 25 -4.17 1.67 5.22
C ILE A 25 -4.42 2.85 6.17
N PRO A 26 -4.42 4.10 5.68
CA PRO A 26 -4.80 5.26 6.47
C PRO A 26 -6.22 5.14 7.04
N ASN A 27 -6.43 5.58 8.29
CA ASN A 27 -7.72 5.41 8.97
C ASN A 27 -8.89 6.05 8.21
N ASP A 28 -8.64 7.19 7.56
CA ASP A 28 -9.60 7.92 6.72
C ASP A 28 -10.06 7.13 5.48
N LEU A 29 -9.27 6.14 5.06
CA LEU A 29 -9.56 5.31 3.90
C LEU A 29 -10.05 3.90 4.26
N LEU A 30 -10.09 3.52 5.55
CA LEU A 30 -10.49 2.17 5.96
C LEU A 30 -11.88 1.78 5.46
N SER A 31 -12.80 2.74 5.37
CA SER A 31 -14.15 2.51 4.83
C SER A 31 -14.15 2.07 3.36
N CYS A 32 -13.11 2.39 2.59
CA CYS A 32 -12.98 1.97 1.20
C CYS A 32 -12.39 0.56 1.02
N TYR A 33 -11.88 -0.07 2.09
CA TYR A 33 -11.07 -1.29 2.01
C TYR A 33 -11.69 -2.51 2.73
N GLU A 34 -13.01 -2.52 2.96
CA GLU A 34 -13.74 -3.69 3.51
C GLU A 34 -13.06 -4.30 4.75
N ASP A 35 -12.81 -3.49 5.78
CA ASP A 35 -12.17 -3.87 7.06
C ASP A 35 -10.71 -4.32 6.99
N LYS A 36 -10.06 -4.27 5.81
CA LYS A 36 -8.61 -4.48 5.70
C LYS A 36 -7.88 -3.32 6.35
N ARG A 37 -6.90 -3.64 7.20
CA ARG A 37 -6.02 -2.64 7.85
C ARG A 37 -4.68 -2.46 7.16
N ASP A 38 -4.27 -3.47 6.38
CA ASP A 38 -2.99 -3.49 5.69
C ASP A 38 -3.18 -3.97 4.24
N ILE A 39 -2.44 -3.34 3.32
CA ILE A 39 -2.24 -3.81 1.96
C ILE A 39 -0.96 -4.64 1.95
N ILE A 40 -1.08 -5.93 1.63
CA ILE A 40 0.05 -6.88 1.62
C ILE A 40 0.10 -7.60 0.27
N PHE A 41 1.24 -7.54 -0.41
CA PHE A 41 1.46 -8.32 -1.63
C PHE A 41 2.92 -8.70 -1.82
N SER A 42 3.16 -9.75 -2.62
CA SER A 42 4.52 -10.18 -2.95
C SER A 42 5.16 -9.23 -3.95
N LEU A 43 6.40 -8.83 -3.69
CA LEU A 43 7.24 -8.10 -4.65
C LEU A 43 7.78 -9.03 -5.75
N LYS A 44 7.41 -10.32 -5.74
CA LYS A 44 7.76 -11.34 -6.74
C LYS A 44 9.27 -11.43 -7.03
N THR A 45 10.09 -11.15 -6.03
CA THR A 45 11.55 -11.28 -6.12
C THR A 45 12.11 -11.84 -4.81
N ARG A 46 13.23 -12.56 -4.95
CA ARG A 46 14.06 -13.02 -3.83
C ARG A 46 15.32 -12.17 -3.66
N ASP A 47 15.64 -11.34 -4.65
CA ASP A 47 16.76 -10.44 -4.57
C ASP A 47 16.37 -9.25 -3.68
N HIS A 48 17.16 -9.05 -2.63
CA HIS A 48 16.92 -7.99 -1.67
C HIS A 48 17.12 -6.59 -2.27
N HIS A 49 18.12 -6.41 -3.12
CA HIS A 49 18.39 -5.13 -3.79
C HIS A 49 17.28 -4.80 -4.79
N GLU A 50 16.83 -5.80 -5.54
CA GLU A 50 15.68 -5.62 -6.43
C GLU A 50 14.41 -5.27 -5.65
N ALA A 51 14.16 -5.95 -4.53
CA ALA A 51 13.01 -5.64 -3.68
C ALA A 51 13.08 -4.21 -3.14
N MET A 52 14.25 -3.76 -2.69
CA MET A 52 14.49 -2.39 -2.22
C MET A 52 14.24 -1.34 -3.31
N ARG A 53 14.50 -1.66 -4.59
CA ARG A 53 14.17 -0.79 -5.74
C ARG A 53 12.68 -0.78 -6.06
N ARG A 54 11.98 -1.92 -5.91
CA ARG A 54 10.53 -2.03 -6.18
C ARG A 54 9.65 -1.37 -5.11
N VAL A 55 10.08 -1.41 -3.84
CA VAL A 55 9.34 -0.81 -2.71
C VAL A 55 8.91 0.65 -2.94
N PRO A 56 9.80 1.61 -3.29
CA PRO A 56 9.40 2.99 -3.47
C PRO A 56 8.45 3.18 -4.67
N ILE A 57 8.59 2.37 -5.72
CA ILE A 57 7.71 2.41 -6.90
C ILE A 57 6.28 2.03 -6.48
N GLU A 58 6.15 0.92 -5.76
CA GLU A 58 4.86 0.43 -5.27
C GLU A 58 4.25 1.35 -4.21
N ALA A 59 5.07 1.93 -3.33
CA ALA A 59 4.61 2.94 -2.38
C ALA A 59 4.06 4.19 -3.08
N GLY A 60 4.71 4.65 -4.17
CA GLY A 60 4.25 5.79 -4.96
C GLY A 60 2.91 5.53 -5.65
N LYS A 61 2.70 4.31 -6.19
CA LYS A 61 1.42 3.89 -6.78
C LYS A 61 0.30 3.92 -5.74
N LEU A 62 0.53 3.34 -4.56
CA LEU A 62 -0.45 3.34 -3.47
C LEU A 62 -0.76 4.75 -2.96
N GLN A 63 0.25 5.61 -2.87
CA GLN A 63 0.04 7.00 -2.48
C GLN A 63 -0.88 7.71 -3.48
N THR A 64 -0.68 7.50 -4.77
CA THR A 64 -1.53 8.06 -5.84
C THR A 64 -2.97 7.53 -5.74
N GLU A 65 -3.13 6.23 -5.47
CA GLU A 65 -4.45 5.61 -5.25
C GLU A 65 -5.15 6.19 -4.02
N PHE A 66 -4.45 6.34 -2.90
CA PHE A 66 -4.99 6.96 -1.69
C PHE A 66 -5.43 8.41 -1.92
N GLU A 67 -4.65 9.19 -2.64
CA GLU A 67 -5.03 10.56 -3.00
C GLU A 67 -6.26 10.60 -3.90
N ALA A 68 -6.36 9.70 -4.87
CA ALA A 68 -7.54 9.58 -5.73
C ALA A 68 -8.80 9.22 -4.91
N LEU A 69 -8.69 8.26 -4.00
CA LEU A 69 -9.79 7.86 -3.10
C LEU A 69 -10.22 9.01 -2.19
N ARG A 70 -9.27 9.75 -1.61
CA ARG A 70 -9.55 10.94 -0.80
C ARG A 70 -10.34 11.99 -1.60
N ARG A 71 -9.94 12.27 -2.84
CA ARG A 71 -10.67 13.21 -3.71
C ARG A 71 -12.10 12.72 -3.99
N SER A 72 -12.27 11.43 -4.24
CA SER A 72 -13.60 10.83 -4.46
C SER A 72 -14.49 10.93 -3.21
N LEU A 73 -13.95 10.68 -2.02
CA LEU A 73 -14.69 10.84 -0.76
C LEU A 73 -15.12 12.28 -0.51
N VAL A 74 -14.23 13.25 -0.77
CA VAL A 74 -14.56 14.69 -0.65
C VAL A 74 -15.70 15.08 -1.61
N ASN A 75 -15.63 14.61 -2.86
CA ASN A 75 -16.67 14.87 -3.85
C ASN A 75 -18.01 14.21 -3.50
N ALA A 76 -17.98 13.01 -2.93
CA ALA A 76 -19.19 12.32 -2.44
C ALA A 76 -19.82 13.05 -1.24
N GLN A 77 -19.00 13.62 -0.36
CA GLN A 77 -19.46 14.36 0.81
C GLN A 77 -20.06 15.74 0.47
N ASN A 78 -19.59 16.37 -0.61
CA ASN A 78 -20.05 17.69 -1.04
C ASN A 78 -20.50 17.66 -2.51
N PRO A 79 -21.68 17.09 -2.80
CA PRO A 79 -22.17 17.02 -4.18
C PRO A 79 -22.31 18.44 -4.74
N PRO A 80 -21.84 18.71 -5.98
CA PRO A 80 -22.04 20.02 -6.59
C PRO A 80 -23.54 20.30 -6.61
N ARG A 81 -23.94 21.37 -5.91
CA ARG A 81 -25.32 21.87 -5.94
C ARG A 81 -25.62 22.24 -7.38
N ARG A 82 -26.39 21.39 -8.07
CA ARG A 82 -26.95 21.73 -9.38
C ARG A 82 -27.93 22.88 -9.15
N PHE A 83 -27.64 24.03 -9.75
CA PHE A 83 -28.55 25.16 -9.85
C PHE A 83 -29.42 25.01 -11.10
#